data_AF-A0A1W9P0A0-F1
#
_entry.id   AF-A0A1W9P0A0-F1
#
_cell.length_a   1.000
_cell.length_b   1.000
_cell.length_c   1.000
_cell.angle_alpha   90.00
_cell.angle_beta   90.00
_cell.angle_gamma   90.00
#
_symmetry.space_group_name_H-M   'P 1'
#
loop_
_entity.id
_entity.type
_entity.pdbx_description
1 polymer ?
#
loop_
_entity_poly.entity_id
_entity_poly.type
_entity_poly.pdbx_seq_one_letter_code
_entity_poly.pdbx_strand_id
1 'polypeptide(L)'
;MVLTAVERAFYSATIEYQLIEPVLGVLSKKKNIKIIFVSLIPFTFYFSREDIKGSFALYRTKRKKLKEKLKRRNASIFFIPVLFPLRHKHFYLRFYMIPFFLITNIPLLAIFVALYRPTFIHARGYPAAFLAFVNKKVCPANYIFDMRDVYTKKGVEAGLSSSIPGPSVQIKI
;
A
#
# COMPACT_ATOMS: atom_id res chain seq x y z
N MET A 1 -12.28 10.60 3.23
CA MET A 1 -11.79 9.56 2.30
C MET A 1 -10.69 8.77 2.98
N VAL A 2 -10.82 7.45 3.07
CA VAL A 2 -9.74 6.58 3.56
C VAL A 2 -9.07 5.96 2.33
N LEU A 3 -7.75 6.02 2.31
CA LEU A 3 -6.95 5.39 1.29
C LEU A 3 -6.19 4.25 1.96
N THR A 4 -6.55 3.02 1.62
CA THR A 4 -5.95 1.81 2.17
C THR A 4 -4.93 1.29 1.18
N ALA A 5 -3.68 1.12 1.60
CA ALA A 5 -2.73 0.38 0.79
C ALA A 5 -1.97 -0.60 1.69
N VAL A 6 -2.03 -1.87 1.30
CA VAL A 6 -1.21 -2.93 1.87
C VAL A 6 0.01 -2.96 1.00
N GLU A 7 1.08 -2.28 1.41
CA GLU A 7 2.29 -2.16 0.61
C GLU A 7 3.55 -2.45 1.42
N ARG A 8 4.57 -2.95 0.71
CA ARG A 8 5.87 -3.37 1.23
C ARG A 8 6.68 -2.16 1.69
N ALA A 9 6.31 -1.62 2.86
CA ALA A 9 6.82 -0.36 3.41
C ALA A 9 6.61 0.84 2.48
N PHE A 10 5.92 1.85 2.99
CA PHE A 10 5.54 3.09 2.30
C PHE A 10 6.71 4.02 1.92
N TYR A 11 7.84 3.47 1.48
CA TYR A 11 9.06 4.20 1.19
C TYR A 11 9.74 3.73 -0.08
N SER A 12 8.94 3.45 -1.12
CA SER A 12 9.41 3.67 -2.48
C SER A 12 9.13 5.12 -2.86
N ALA A 13 10.06 5.76 -3.57
CA ALA A 13 9.82 7.06 -4.20
C ALA A 13 8.50 7.05 -5.00
N THR A 14 8.13 5.90 -5.55
CA THR A 14 6.86 5.63 -6.22
C THR A 14 5.65 6.03 -5.39
N ILE A 15 5.57 5.69 -4.11
CA ILE A 15 4.39 6.03 -3.29
C ILE A 15 4.34 7.53 -3.00
N GLU A 16 5.49 8.13 -2.70
CA GLU A 16 5.52 9.57 -2.46
C GLU A 16 5.07 10.33 -3.72
N TYR A 17 5.67 10.05 -4.88
CA TYR A 17 5.40 10.76 -6.12
C TYR A 17 4.08 10.38 -6.81
N GLN A 18 3.65 9.11 -6.76
CA GLN A 18 2.45 8.67 -7.48
C GLN A 18 1.18 8.73 -6.65
N LEU A 19 1.28 8.76 -5.32
CA LEU A 19 0.13 8.70 -4.43
C LEU A 19 0.04 9.94 -3.54
N ILE A 20 1.10 10.23 -2.79
CA ILE A 20 1.04 11.27 -1.77
C ILE A 20 1.03 12.65 -2.42
N GLU A 21 1.94 12.94 -3.34
CA GLU A 21 2.03 14.26 -3.97
C GLU A 21 0.78 14.65 -4.77
N PRO A 22 0.20 13.78 -5.63
CA PRO A 22 -1.04 14.10 -6.33
C PRO A 22 -2.19 14.38 -5.37
N VAL A 23 -2.30 13.59 -4.29
CA VAL A 23 -3.32 13.80 -3.26
C VAL A 23 -3.11 15.13 -2.54
N LEU A 24 -1.86 15.46 -2.19
CA LEU A 24 -1.55 16.75 -1.57
C LEU A 24 -1.83 17.94 -2.49
N GLY A 25 -1.69 17.76 -3.81
CA GLY A 25 -2.07 18.75 -4.83
C GLY A 25 -3.57 18.93 -4.97
N VAL A 26 -4.37 17.89 -4.73
CA VAL A 26 -5.84 18.01 -4.65
C VAL A 26 -6.26 18.68 -3.35
N LEU A 27 -5.65 18.31 -2.22
CA LEU A 27 -5.95 18.87 -0.90
C LEU A 27 -5.61 20.37 -0.79
N SER A 28 -4.59 20.85 -1.48
CA SER A 28 -4.30 22.29 -1.53
C SER A 28 -5.43 23.09 -2.22
N LYS A 29 -6.16 22.46 -3.15
CA LYS A 29 -7.30 23.05 -3.86
C LYS A 29 -8.63 22.85 -3.14
N LYS A 30 -8.80 21.76 -2.37
CA LYS A 30 -10.05 21.41 -1.68
C LYS A 30 -9.83 21.17 -0.19
N LYS A 31 -10.08 22.20 0.64
CA LYS A 31 -9.84 22.18 2.10
C LYS A 31 -10.81 21.31 2.91
N ASN A 32 -12.02 21.06 2.39
CA ASN A 32 -13.08 20.31 3.10
C ASN A 32 -12.90 18.79 3.03
N ILE A 33 -11.85 18.29 2.37
CA ILE A 33 -11.62 16.85 2.25
C ILE A 33 -10.58 16.44 3.28
N LYS A 34 -10.96 15.52 4.17
CA LYS A 34 -10.02 14.84 5.06
C LYS A 34 -9.60 13.50 4.43
N ILE A 35 -8.29 13.29 4.33
CA ILE A 35 -7.72 12.06 3.77
C ILE A 35 -6.95 11.31 4.84
N ILE A 36 -7.25 10.03 4.98
CA ILE A 36 -6.60 9.13 5.93
C ILE A 36 -5.93 8.01 5.15
N PHE A 37 -4.61 7.97 5.21
CA PHE A 37 -3.81 6.88 4.66
C PHE A 37 -3.65 5.78 5.71
N VAL A 38 -3.97 4.55 5.34
CA VAL A 38 -3.75 3.37 6.19
C VAL A 38 -2.76 2.46 5.48
N SER A 39 -1.61 2.26 6.11
CA SER A 39 -0.54 1.41 5.64
C SER A 39 -0.37 0.21 6.55
N LEU A 40 -0.65 -0.99 6.03
CA LEU A 40 -0.36 -2.25 6.71
C LEU A 40 1.07 -2.68 6.37
N ILE A 41 1.95 -2.69 7.36
CA ILE A 41 3.38 -2.96 7.17
C ILE A 41 3.77 -4.19 7.94
N PRO A 42 4.22 -5.27 7.27
CA PRO A 42 4.71 -6.45 7.97
C PRO A 42 5.80 -6.09 8.97
N PHE A 43 5.69 -6.61 10.19
CA PHE A 43 6.63 -6.30 11.28
C PHE A 43 8.07 -6.63 10.90
N THR A 44 8.28 -7.68 10.10
CA THR A 44 9.59 -8.08 9.61
C THR A 44 10.21 -7.07 8.65
N PHE A 45 9.45 -6.16 8.04
CA PHE A 45 9.97 -5.16 7.10
C PHE A 45 10.59 -3.94 7.79
N TYR A 46 10.47 -3.86 9.12
CA TYR A 46 11.13 -2.83 9.90
C TYR A 46 12.61 -3.14 10.13
N PHE A 47 13.03 -4.38 9.89
CA PHE A 47 14.34 -4.88 10.25
C PHE A 47 15.08 -5.31 8.98
N SER A 48 16.15 -4.59 8.64
CA SER A 48 17.13 -5.09 7.69
C SER A 48 17.97 -6.18 8.37
N ARG A 49 18.40 -7.18 7.59
CA ARG A 49 19.25 -8.27 8.10
C ARG A 49 20.61 -7.79 8.60
N GLU A 50 21.10 -6.69 8.03
CA GLU A 50 22.45 -6.18 8.26
C GLU A 50 22.51 -5.17 9.42
N ASP A 51 21.46 -4.36 9.61
CA ASP A 51 21.39 -3.37 10.68
C ASP A 51 19.94 -3.13 11.14
N ILE A 52 19.53 -3.88 12.16
CA ILE A 52 18.19 -3.84 12.74
C ILE A 52 17.91 -2.47 13.37
N LYS A 53 18.85 -1.93 14.16
CA LYS A 53 18.66 -0.71 14.95
C LYS A 53 18.69 0.53 14.06
N GLY A 54 19.66 0.66 13.16
CA GLY A 54 19.74 1.80 12.25
C GLY A 54 18.62 1.82 11.24
N SER A 55 18.19 0.65 10.72
CA SER A 55 17.00 0.56 9.86
C SER A 55 15.75 1.06 10.58
N PHE A 56 15.50 0.59 11.81
CA PHE A 56 14.34 1.01 12.58
C PHE A 56 14.36 2.52 12.87
N ALA A 57 15.50 3.07 13.30
CA ALA A 57 15.67 4.49 13.57
C ALA A 57 15.43 5.34 12.31
N LEU A 58 15.99 4.91 11.17
CA LEU A 58 15.80 5.55 9.88
C LEU A 58 14.32 5.59 9.49
N TYR A 59 13.61 4.45 9.60
CA TYR A 59 12.18 4.38 9.30
C TYR A 59 11.35 5.27 10.24
N ARG A 60 11.70 5.32 11.53
CA ARG A 60 11.02 6.17 12.51
C ARG A 60 11.14 7.64 12.14
N THR A 61 12.35 8.13 11.86
CA THR A 61 12.62 9.52 11.48
C THR A 61 11.88 9.88 10.20
N LYS A 62 11.95 9.02 9.18
CA LYS A 62 11.26 9.19 7.90
C LYS A 62 9.73 9.28 8.06
N ARG A 63 9.14 8.39 8.85
CA ARG A 63 7.68 8.41 9.14
C ARG A 63 7.25 9.65 9.89
N LYS A 64 8.07 10.13 10.84
CA LYS A 64 7.79 11.37 11.57
C LYS A 64 7.72 12.54 10.59
N LYS A 65 8.73 12.67 9.70
CA LYS A 65 8.75 13.71 8.66
C LYS A 65 7.53 13.65 7.74
N LEU A 66 7.14 12.44 7.30
CA LEU A 66 5.96 12.27 6.44
C LEU A 66 4.65 12.61 7.16
N LYS A 67 4.49 12.17 8.42
CA LYS A 67 3.33 12.53 9.24
C LYS A 67 3.20 14.04 9.41
N GLU A 68 4.30 14.74 9.66
CA GLU A 68 4.33 16.20 9.77
C GLU A 68 3.96 16.87 8.44
N LYS A 69 4.50 16.39 7.30
CA LYS A 69 4.17 16.88 5.94
C LYS A 69 2.66 16.76 5.66
N LEU A 70 2.04 15.64 6.03
CA LEU A 70 0.62 15.38 5.83
C LEU A 70 -0.29 16.15 6.80
N LYS A 71 0.09 16.23 8.09
CA LYS A 71 -0.70 16.90 9.13
C LYS A 71 -0.94 18.37 8.81
N ARG A 72 0.06 19.05 8.21
CA ARG A 72 -0.07 20.44 7.74
C ARG A 72 -1.11 20.65 6.63
N ARG A 73 -1.60 19.57 5.99
CA ARG A 73 -2.48 19.62 4.81
C ARG A 73 -3.79 18.85 5.02
N ASN A 74 -4.26 18.75 6.27
CA ASN A 74 -5.50 18.03 6.63
C ASN A 74 -5.52 16.54 6.20
N ALA A 75 -4.33 15.94 6.08
CA ALA A 75 -4.16 14.52 5.81
C ALA A 75 -3.52 13.82 7.02
N SER A 76 -3.84 12.55 7.21
CA SER A 76 -3.27 11.72 8.28
C SER A 76 -2.78 10.39 7.72
N ILE A 77 -1.71 9.84 8.29
CA ILE A 77 -1.21 8.52 7.90
C ILE A 77 -1.00 7.63 9.14
N PHE A 78 -1.53 6.42 9.06
CA PHE A 78 -1.39 5.37 10.05
C PHE A 78 -0.51 4.26 9.48
N PHE A 79 0.54 3.92 10.24
CA PHE A 79 1.41 2.80 9.93
C PHE A 79 1.11 1.71 10.94
N ILE A 80 0.41 0.67 10.51
CA ILE A 80 0.01 -0.40 11.39
C ILE A 80 0.94 -1.58 11.15
N PRO A 81 1.72 -2.00 12.16
CA PRO A 81 2.49 -3.22 12.04
C PRO A 81 1.54 -4.40 11.94
N VAL A 82 1.75 -5.27 10.95
CA VAL A 82 0.99 -6.51 10.78
C VAL A 82 1.93 -7.71 10.87
N LEU A 83 1.46 -8.83 11.40
CA LEU A 83 2.31 -10.01 11.56
C LEU A 83 2.57 -10.71 10.22
N PHE A 84 1.66 -10.56 9.26
CA PHE A 84 1.69 -11.29 8.00
C PHE A 84 1.65 -10.34 6.79
N PRO A 85 2.42 -10.58 5.71
CA PRO A 85 3.34 -11.71 5.49
C PRO A 85 4.67 -11.61 6.25
N LEU A 86 5.13 -12.73 6.84
CA LEU A 86 6.38 -12.79 7.61
C LEU A 86 7.64 -12.56 6.77
N ARG A 87 7.62 -12.90 5.48
CA ARG A 87 8.78 -12.73 4.60
C ARG A 87 8.44 -11.80 3.46
N HIS A 88 9.41 -10.96 3.11
CA HIS A 88 9.36 -10.10 1.94
C HIS A 88 8.89 -10.86 0.69
N LYS A 89 9.45 -12.04 0.40
CA LYS A 89 9.12 -12.85 -0.78
C LYS A 89 7.66 -13.31 -0.82
N HIS A 90 6.98 -13.40 0.31
CA HIS A 90 5.58 -13.82 0.43
C HIS A 90 4.59 -12.66 0.32
N PHE A 91 5.05 -11.50 -0.12
CA PHE A 91 4.17 -10.37 -0.42
C PHE A 91 3.19 -10.71 -1.56
N TYR A 92 3.62 -11.55 -2.51
CA TYR A 92 2.70 -12.31 -3.36
C TYR A 92 2.13 -13.45 -2.53
N LEU A 93 0.95 -13.21 -1.96
CA LEU A 93 0.23 -14.19 -1.16
C LEU A 93 0.01 -15.45 -2.01
N ARG A 94 0.65 -16.56 -1.63
CA ARG A 94 0.29 -17.87 -2.19
C ARG A 94 -1.13 -18.19 -1.75
N PHE A 95 -1.86 -18.99 -2.52
CA PHE A 95 -3.27 -19.30 -2.24
C PHE A 95 -3.51 -19.76 -0.80
N TYR A 96 -2.68 -20.67 -0.28
CA TYR A 96 -2.77 -21.18 1.09
C TYR A 96 -2.43 -20.14 2.18
N MET A 97 -1.83 -19.00 1.83
CA MET A 97 -1.53 -17.91 2.76
C MET A 97 -2.68 -16.90 2.89
N ILE A 98 -3.65 -16.93 1.95
CA ILE A 98 -4.78 -16.01 1.92
C ILE A 98 -5.62 -16.09 3.21
N PRO A 99 -6.00 -17.28 3.72
CA PRO A 99 -6.80 -17.37 4.95
C PRO A 99 -6.11 -16.73 6.15
N PHE A 100 -4.82 -16.98 6.35
CA PHE A 100 -4.04 -16.39 7.43
C PHE A 100 -3.93 -14.86 7.30
N PHE A 101 -3.70 -14.37 6.08
CA PHE A 101 -3.69 -12.94 5.80
C PHE A 101 -5.03 -12.29 6.13
N LEU A 102 -6.14 -12.91 5.72
CA LEU A 102 -7.48 -12.42 6.02
C LEU A 102 -7.77 -12.38 7.52
N ILE A 103 -7.55 -13.49 8.23
CA ILE A 103 -7.84 -13.59 9.67
C ILE A 103 -7.06 -12.53 10.47
N THR A 104 -5.81 -12.27 10.07
CA THR A 104 -4.96 -11.31 10.77
C THR A 104 -5.26 -9.85 10.41
N ASN A 105 -5.67 -9.55 9.18
CA ASN A 105 -5.81 -8.17 8.70
C ASN A 105 -7.27 -7.66 8.63
N ILE A 106 -8.26 -8.54 8.46
CA ILE A 106 -9.68 -8.15 8.42
C ILE A 106 -10.11 -7.46 9.72
N PRO A 107 -9.89 -8.02 10.92
CA PRO A 107 -10.39 -7.41 12.16
C PRO A 107 -9.82 -6.00 12.36
N LEU A 108 -8.53 -5.85 12.07
CA LEU A 108 -7.84 -4.57 12.15
C LEU A 108 -8.44 -3.54 11.19
N LEU A 109 -8.69 -3.93 9.94
CA LEU A 109 -9.29 -3.03 8.96
C LEU A 109 -10.75 -2.71 9.32
N ALA A 110 -11.52 -3.69 9.80
CA ALA A 110 -12.89 -3.50 10.26
C ALA A 110 -12.95 -2.47 11.40
N ILE A 111 -12.05 -2.56 12.39
CA ILE A 111 -11.93 -1.57 13.45
C ILE A 111 -11.63 -0.17 12.88
N PHE A 112 -10.65 -0.06 11.97
CA PHE A 112 -10.33 1.23 11.34
C PHE A 112 -11.51 1.83 10.56
N VAL A 113 -12.20 1.01 9.77
CA VAL A 113 -13.37 1.46 9.00
C VAL A 113 -14.52 1.84 9.93
N ALA A 114 -14.77 1.09 11.00
CA ALA A 114 -15.80 1.41 11.99
C ALA A 114 -15.51 2.73 12.74
N LEU A 115 -14.25 2.97 13.11
CA LEU A 115 -13.84 4.18 13.83
C LEU A 115 -13.87 5.44 12.96
N TYR A 116 -13.44 5.34 11.70
CA TYR A 116 -13.30 6.51 10.82
C TYR A 116 -14.47 6.72 9.85
N ARG A 117 -15.34 5.71 9.69
CA ARG A 117 -16.53 5.73 8.80
C ARG A 117 -16.26 6.40 7.44
N PRO A 118 -15.33 5.86 6.62
CA PRO A 118 -15.02 6.48 5.34
C PRO A 118 -16.22 6.51 4.40
N THR A 119 -16.41 7.64 3.72
CA THR A 119 -17.33 7.74 2.57
C THR A 119 -16.78 7.09 1.30
N PHE A 120 -15.45 6.98 1.20
CA PHE A 120 -14.74 6.45 0.04
C PHE A 120 -13.48 5.72 0.49
N ILE A 121 -13.26 4.53 -0.05
CA ILE A 121 -12.11 3.66 0.15
C ILE A 121 -11.40 3.49 -1.19
N HIS A 122 -10.17 3.97 -1.27
CA HIS A 122 -9.27 3.69 -2.39
C HIS A 122 -8.27 2.62 -1.96
N ALA A 123 -8.37 1.43 -2.57
CA ALA A 123 -7.42 0.35 -2.33
C ALA A 123 -6.38 0.25 -3.43
N ARG A 124 -5.10 0.28 -3.05
CA ARG A 124 -3.97 -0.01 -3.94
C ARG A 124 -3.39 -1.37 -3.63
N GLY A 125 -3.24 -2.19 -4.68
CA GLY A 125 -2.74 -3.56 -4.58
C GLY A 125 -3.81 -4.59 -4.24
N TYR A 126 -3.63 -5.81 -4.74
CA TYR A 126 -4.59 -6.91 -4.60
C TYR A 126 -4.99 -7.23 -3.15
N PRO A 127 -4.07 -7.28 -2.16
CA PRO A 127 -4.46 -7.60 -0.79
C PRO A 127 -5.33 -6.51 -0.16
N ALA A 128 -5.03 -5.23 -0.42
CA ALA A 128 -5.86 -4.12 0.06
C ALA A 128 -7.25 -4.16 -0.57
N ALA A 129 -7.30 -4.48 -1.87
CA ALA A 129 -8.53 -4.52 -2.62
C ALA A 129 -9.47 -5.60 -2.13
N PHE A 130 -8.92 -6.78 -1.89
CA PHE A 130 -9.68 -7.90 -1.36
C PHE A 130 -10.16 -7.64 0.07
N LEU A 131 -9.32 -7.06 0.93
CA LEU A 131 -9.75 -6.66 2.28
C LEU A 131 -10.88 -5.63 2.24
N ALA A 132 -10.77 -4.62 1.37
CA ALA A 132 -11.81 -3.60 1.21
C ALA A 132 -13.10 -4.18 0.62
N PHE A 133 -13.02 -5.12 -0.32
CA PHE A 133 -14.17 -5.85 -0.85
C PHE A 133 -14.93 -6.62 0.25
N VAL A 134 -14.22 -7.35 1.10
CA VAL A 134 -14.83 -8.06 2.24
C VAL A 134 -15.48 -7.08 3.21
N ASN A 135 -14.80 -5.96 3.49
CA ASN A 135 -15.28 -4.95 4.43
C ASN A 135 -16.45 -4.10 3.90
N LYS A 136 -16.70 -4.09 2.58
CA LYS A 136 -17.86 -3.43 1.95
C LYS A 136 -19.18 -3.95 2.52
N LYS A 137 -19.23 -5.20 2.98
CA LYS A 137 -20.42 -5.77 3.64
C LYS A 137 -20.71 -5.13 5.00
N VAL A 138 -19.70 -4.56 5.66
CA VAL A 138 -19.79 -3.99 7.00
C VAL A 138 -19.93 -2.46 6.95
N CYS A 139 -19.40 -1.81 5.90
CA CYS A 139 -19.49 -0.37 5.72
C CYS A 139 -19.85 -0.02 4.27
N PRO A 140 -20.94 0.74 4.03
CA PRO A 140 -21.39 1.11 2.68
C PRO A 140 -20.52 2.22 2.04
N ALA A 141 -19.21 2.14 2.19
CA ALA A 141 -18.28 3.08 1.58
C ALA A 141 -18.18 2.83 0.07
N ASN A 142 -18.08 3.90 -0.72
CA ASN A 142 -17.74 3.80 -2.13
C ASN A 142 -16.31 3.26 -2.26
N TYR A 143 -16.08 2.39 -3.24
CA TYR A 143 -14.83 1.66 -3.36
C TYR A 143 -14.21 1.82 -4.74
N ILE A 144 -12.91 2.13 -4.80
CA ILE A 144 -12.12 2.10 -6.02
C ILE A 144 -10.88 1.22 -5.83
N PHE A 145 -10.64 0.35 -6.80
CA PHE A 145 -9.44 -0.46 -6.87
C PHE A 145 -8.47 0.17 -7.87
N ASP A 146 -7.24 0.44 -7.44
CA ASP A 146 -6.15 0.84 -8.33
C ASP A 146 -5.17 -0.32 -8.51
N MET A 147 -5.18 -0.87 -9.73
CA MET A 147 -4.31 -1.96 -10.18
C MET A 147 -2.88 -1.51 -10.46
N ARG A 148 -2.55 -0.22 -10.33
CA ARG A 148 -1.17 0.30 -10.47
C ARG A 148 -0.36 -0.16 -9.27
N ASP A 149 -0.04 -1.44 -9.27
CA ASP A 149 0.88 -2.02 -8.32
C ASP A 149 2.29 -1.53 -8.65
N VAL A 150 3.06 -1.20 -7.62
CA VAL A 150 4.46 -0.74 -7.74
C VAL A 150 5.35 -1.81 -8.42
N TYR A 151 4.83 -3.04 -8.58
CA TYR A 151 5.58 -4.22 -8.99
C TYR A 151 5.45 -4.66 -10.45
N THR A 152 4.48 -4.15 -11.24
CA THR A 152 4.53 -4.37 -12.70
C THR A 152 5.82 -3.80 -13.30
N LYS A 153 6.35 -2.74 -12.70
CA LYS A 153 7.67 -2.20 -13.02
C LYS A 153 8.83 -3.11 -12.63
N LYS A 154 8.78 -3.93 -11.56
CA LYS A 154 9.92 -4.84 -11.26
C LYS A 154 10.02 -6.03 -12.21
N GLY A 155 8.94 -6.46 -12.85
CA GLY A 155 9.02 -7.45 -13.94
C GLY A 155 9.66 -6.88 -15.20
N VAL A 156 9.45 -5.58 -15.47
CA VAL A 156 9.89 -4.89 -16.69
C VAL A 156 11.27 -4.21 -16.52
N GLU A 157 11.55 -3.63 -15.36
CA GLU A 157 12.81 -2.93 -15.03
C GLU A 157 13.90 -3.86 -14.48
N ALA A 158 13.58 -5.09 -14.03
CA ALA A 158 14.59 -6.07 -13.61
C ALA A 158 15.22 -6.84 -14.78
N GLY A 159 14.97 -6.45 -16.03
CA GLY A 159 15.70 -7.01 -17.17
C GLY A 159 15.50 -8.52 -17.37
N LEU A 160 14.36 -9.09 -16.95
CA LEU A 160 13.92 -10.44 -17.39
C LEU A 160 13.37 -10.42 -18.82
N SER A 161 13.87 -9.49 -19.63
CA SER A 161 13.75 -9.49 -21.09
C SER A 161 15.12 -9.84 -21.71
N SER A 162 15.76 -10.87 -21.18
CA SER A 162 16.71 -11.66 -21.95
C SER A 162 16.37 -13.13 -21.74
N SER A 163 16.08 -13.83 -22.85
CA SER A 163 15.86 -15.29 -22.98
C SER A 163 14.44 -15.88 -22.89
N ILE A 164 13.41 -15.15 -23.34
CA ILE A 164 12.30 -15.86 -24.03
C ILE A 164 12.33 -15.40 -25.49
N PRO A 165 12.73 -16.27 -26.45
CA PRO A 165 12.65 -15.93 -27.86
C PRO A 165 11.16 -15.83 -28.23
N GLY A 166 10.69 -14.59 -28.38
CA GLY A 166 9.39 -14.34 -29.01
C GLY A 166 9.48 -14.64 -30.51
N PRO A 167 8.40 -15.16 -31.14
CA PRO A 167 8.41 -15.45 -32.56
C PRO A 167 8.63 -14.15 -33.35
N SER A 168 9.64 -14.15 -34.20
CA SER A 168 9.95 -13.09 -35.14
C SER A 168 8.81 -12.95 -36.16
N VAL A 169 7.90 -12.01 -35.91
CA VAL A 169 6.96 -11.55 -36.94
C VAL A 169 7.73 -10.66 -37.90
N GLN A 170 8.18 -11.24 -39.02
CA GLN A 170 8.65 -10.47 -40.17
C GLN A 170 7.45 -9.80 -40.82
N ILE A 171 7.36 -8.48 -40.71
CA ILE A 171 6.48 -7.69 -41.56
C ILE A 171 7.26 -7.42 -42.84
N LYS A 172 6.90 -8.11 -43.92
CA LYS A 172 7.28 -7.70 -45.28
C LYS A 172 6.48 -6.44 -45.61
N ILE A 173 7.20 -5.36 -45.92
CA ILE A 173 6.68 -4.19 -46.63
C ILE A 173 6.70 -4.52 -48.12
#